data_AF-A0A2R6KU46-F1
#
_entry.id   AF-A0A2R6KU46-F1
#
_cell.length_a   1.000
_cell.length_b   1.000
_cell.length_c   1.000
_cell.angle_alpha   90.00
_cell.angle_beta   90.00
_cell.angle_gamma   90.00
#
_symmetry.space_group_name_H-M   'P 1'
#
loop_
_entity.id
_entity.type
_entity.pdbx_description
1 polymer ?
#
loop_
_entity_poly.entity_id
_entity_poly.type
_entity_poly.pdbx_seq_one_letter_code
_entity_poly.pdbx_strand_id
1 'polypeptide(L)'
;MTLSPDQLAGVVDLFGELTPAELSRAREELGYRRGEPIAEADINRAVREYALVPYDRDGDRRIAVGPAAFPTLPDGGEDLPHILDIESRTPDRDAVAAAALERFHEERLLALRVRDTEEIARLIDVSYDIESWADRSLASVRDRLDEITR
;
A
#
# COMPACT_ATOMS: atom_id res chain seq x y z
N MET A 1 -6.00 18.42 -4.59
CA MET A 1 -5.23 17.63 -5.57
C MET A 1 -5.42 16.17 -5.23
N THR A 2 -5.33 15.29 -6.23
CA THR A 2 -5.35 13.83 -6.02
C THR A 2 -3.97 13.26 -6.27
N LEU A 3 -3.41 12.54 -5.29
CA LEU A 3 -2.17 11.79 -5.47
C LEU A 3 -2.44 10.37 -5.96
N SER A 4 -1.64 9.90 -6.92
CA SER A 4 -1.68 8.48 -7.30
C SER A 4 -1.19 7.57 -6.16
N PRO A 5 -1.55 6.28 -6.16
CA PRO A 5 -0.99 5.30 -5.25
C PRO A 5 0.56 5.29 -5.25
N ASP A 6 1.17 5.37 -6.43
CA ASP A 6 2.64 5.42 -6.59
C ASP A 6 3.26 6.70 -6.01
N GLN A 7 2.54 7.82 -6.09
CA GLN A 7 2.97 9.07 -5.46
C GLN A 7 2.97 8.99 -3.94
N LEU A 8 1.95 8.37 -3.36
CA LEU A 8 1.91 8.11 -1.92
C LEU A 8 2.97 7.08 -1.51
N ALA A 9 3.20 6.05 -2.32
CA ALA A 9 4.27 5.09 -2.10
C ALA A 9 5.65 5.76 -2.15
N GLY A 10 5.88 6.69 -3.10
CA GLY A 10 7.11 7.49 -3.16
C GLY A 10 7.32 8.35 -1.92
N VAL A 11 6.26 8.92 -1.35
CA VAL A 11 6.34 9.66 -0.07
C VAL A 11 6.75 8.73 1.07
N VAL A 12 6.12 7.55 1.19
CA VAL A 12 6.46 6.57 2.24
C VAL A 12 7.88 6.04 2.06
N ASP A 13 8.32 5.81 0.83
CA ASP A 13 9.65 5.28 0.47
C ASP A 13 10.78 6.19 0.97
N LEU A 14 10.61 7.52 0.96
CA LEU A 14 11.58 8.46 1.54
C LEU A 14 11.91 8.18 3.01
N PHE A 15 10.97 7.61 3.75
CA PHE A 15 11.10 7.29 5.17
C PHE A 15 11.23 5.79 5.43
N GLY A 16 11.10 4.95 4.40
CA GLY A 16 10.95 3.50 4.50
C GLY A 16 9.59 3.07 5.07
N GLU A 17 9.24 3.52 6.29
CA GLU A 17 7.93 3.31 6.92
C GLU A 17 7.49 4.54 7.72
N LEU A 18 6.18 4.82 7.69
CA LEU A 18 5.54 5.89 8.45
C LEU A 18 4.43 5.35 9.35
N THR A 19 4.17 5.99 10.48
CA THR A 19 2.90 5.82 11.18
C THR A 19 1.75 6.47 10.40
N PRO A 20 0.49 6.10 10.65
CA PRO A 20 -0.66 6.79 10.06
C PRO A 20 -0.67 8.31 10.31
N ALA A 21 -0.25 8.74 11.51
CA ALA A 21 -0.19 10.15 11.87
C ALA A 21 0.90 10.90 11.09
N GLU A 22 2.08 10.29 10.94
CA GLU A 22 3.18 10.88 10.16
C GLU A 22 2.82 10.98 8.67
N LEU A 23 2.19 9.95 8.10
CA LEU A 23 1.72 9.99 6.70
C LEU A 23 0.65 11.07 6.50
N SER A 24 -0.28 11.26 7.45
CA SER A 24 -1.24 12.37 7.37
C SER A 24 -0.54 13.74 7.43
N ARG A 25 0.48 13.89 8.28
CA ARG A 25 1.26 15.13 8.36
C ARG A 25 2.04 15.38 7.07
N ALA A 26 2.68 14.37 6.49
CA ALA A 26 3.37 14.47 5.20
C ALA A 26 2.41 14.90 4.07
N ARG A 27 1.19 14.32 4.04
CA ARG A 27 0.11 14.71 3.12
C ARG A 27 -0.26 16.18 3.29
N GLU A 28 -0.41 16.65 4.52
CA GLU A 28 -0.77 18.05 4.82
C GLU A 28 0.31 19.04 4.39
N GLU A 29 1.59 18.74 4.68
CA GLU A 29 2.72 19.58 4.24
C GLU A 29 2.82 19.66 2.72
N LEU A 30 2.67 18.53 2.01
CA LEU A 30 2.61 18.51 0.55
C LEU A 30 1.46 19.35 0.00
N GLY A 31 0.28 19.19 0.60
CA GLY A 31 -0.91 19.95 0.20
C GLY A 31 -0.73 21.45 0.41
N TYR A 32 -0.15 21.85 1.55
CA TYR A 32 0.18 23.24 1.85
C TYR A 32 1.16 23.82 0.81
N ARG A 33 2.24 23.11 0.51
CA ARG A 33 3.26 23.55 -0.46
C ARG A 33 2.73 23.69 -1.89
N ARG A 34 1.80 22.82 -2.27
CA ARG A 34 1.16 22.85 -3.59
C ARG A 34 -0.06 23.79 -3.66
N GLY A 35 -0.44 24.39 -2.53
CA GLY A 35 -1.60 25.29 -2.44
C GLY A 35 -2.95 24.58 -2.61
N GLU A 36 -2.99 23.25 -2.50
CA GLU A 36 -4.21 22.47 -2.67
C GLU A 36 -4.21 21.24 -1.73
N PRO A 37 -5.23 21.04 -0.88
CA PRO A 37 -5.27 19.91 0.03
C PRO A 37 -5.32 18.58 -0.73
N ILE A 38 -4.70 17.57 -0.15
CA ILE A 38 -4.70 16.18 -0.65
C ILE A 38 -5.69 15.39 0.20
N ALA A 39 -6.54 14.56 -0.39
CA ALA A 39 -7.58 13.87 0.37
C ALA A 39 -7.03 12.67 1.14
N GLU A 40 -7.55 12.40 2.34
CA GLU A 40 -7.24 11.15 3.07
C GLU A 40 -7.72 9.91 2.30
N ALA A 41 -8.76 10.07 1.47
CA ALA A 41 -9.24 9.03 0.56
C ALA A 41 -8.16 8.52 -0.40
N ASP A 42 -7.13 9.32 -0.72
CA ASP A 42 -6.03 8.89 -1.57
C ASP A 42 -5.17 7.82 -0.86
N ILE A 43 -4.96 7.93 0.46
CA ILE A 43 -4.26 6.92 1.28
C ILE A 43 -5.07 5.63 1.32
N ASN A 44 -6.38 5.73 1.58
CA ASN A 44 -7.26 4.57 1.59
C ASN A 44 -7.28 3.85 0.25
N ARG A 45 -7.20 4.60 -0.85
CA ARG A 45 -7.02 4.05 -2.19
C ARG A 45 -5.68 3.33 -2.32
N ALA A 46 -4.57 3.95 -1.95
CA ALA A 46 -3.26 3.33 -2.08
C ALA A 46 -3.15 2.03 -1.27
N VAL A 47 -3.80 1.97 -0.11
CA VAL A 47 -3.91 0.76 0.70
C VAL A 47 -4.77 -0.31 0.03
N ARG A 48 -5.92 0.05 -0.55
CA ARG A 48 -6.79 -0.89 -1.29
C ARG A 48 -6.09 -1.49 -2.51
N GLU A 49 -5.29 -0.67 -3.18
CA GLU A 49 -4.57 -1.04 -4.40
C GLU A 49 -3.22 -1.70 -4.11
N TYR A 50 -2.93 -2.07 -2.85
CA TYR A 50 -1.68 -2.71 -2.43
C TYR A 50 -0.41 -1.90 -2.75
N ALA A 51 -0.54 -0.60 -3.05
CA ALA A 51 0.61 0.29 -3.17
C ALA A 51 1.18 0.67 -1.80
N LEU A 52 0.35 0.64 -0.75
CA LEU A 52 0.76 0.78 0.64
C LEU A 52 0.24 -0.40 1.46
N VAL A 53 1.05 -0.89 2.39
CA VAL A 53 0.68 -1.97 3.30
C VAL A 53 0.74 -1.48 4.73
N PRO A 54 -0.41 -1.35 5.41
CA PRO A 54 -0.44 -1.20 6.86
C PRO A 54 -0.07 -2.52 7.53
N TYR A 55 0.79 -2.46 8.55
CA TYR A 55 1.19 -3.61 9.35
C TYR A 55 1.46 -3.17 10.80
N ASP A 56 1.44 -4.12 11.72
CA ASP A 56 1.78 -3.87 13.12
C ASP A 56 3.24 -4.26 13.38
N ARG A 57 3.96 -3.40 14.10
CA ARG A 57 5.35 -3.62 14.51
C ARG A 57 5.52 -3.13 15.94
N ASP A 58 5.95 -4.03 16.82
CA ASP A 58 6.18 -3.73 18.25
C ASP A 58 4.96 -3.09 18.96
N GLY A 59 3.75 -3.42 18.52
CA GLY A 59 2.50 -2.85 19.03
C GLY A 59 2.08 -1.51 18.43
N ASP A 60 2.87 -0.96 17.52
CA ASP A 60 2.55 0.25 16.76
C ASP A 60 2.13 -0.07 15.33
N ARG A 61 1.14 0.67 14.84
CA ARG A 61 0.74 0.59 13.43
C ARG A 61 1.70 1.39 12.55
N ARG A 62 2.23 0.74 11.52
CA ARG A 62 3.12 1.28 10.51
C ARG A 62 2.52 1.10 9.12
N ILE A 63 3.01 1.87 8.16
CA ILE A 63 2.64 1.83 6.75
C ILE A 63 3.93 1.86 5.95
N ALA A 64 4.14 0.85 5.11
CA ALA A 64 5.27 0.74 4.19
C ALA A 64 4.78 0.66 2.74
N VAL A 65 5.73 0.77 1.81
CA VAL A 65 5.50 0.52 0.39
C VAL A 65 5.04 -0.93 0.19
N GLY A 66 3.99 -1.10 -0.61
CA GLY A 66 3.38 -2.38 -0.90
C GLY A 66 3.80 -2.99 -2.25
N PRO A 67 3.33 -4.21 -2.51
CA PRO A 67 3.76 -5.02 -3.66
C PRO A 67 3.32 -4.47 -5.03
N ALA A 68 2.21 -3.71 -5.09
CA ALA A 68 1.68 -3.18 -6.34
C ALA A 68 2.17 -1.74 -6.63
N ALA A 69 3.09 -1.21 -5.83
CA ALA A 69 3.64 0.13 -6.05
C ALA A 69 4.86 0.12 -6.96
N PHE A 70 4.94 1.17 -7.79
CA PHE A 70 6.17 1.65 -8.41
C PHE A 70 6.45 3.06 -7.89
N PRO A 71 7.09 3.19 -6.70
CA PRO A 71 7.22 4.46 -6.01
C PRO A 71 7.75 5.57 -6.90
N THR A 72 7.00 6.66 -6.98
CA THR A 72 7.37 7.85 -7.74
C THR A 72 7.15 9.06 -6.88
N LEU A 73 8.17 9.88 -6.65
CA LEU A 73 8.00 10.99 -5.73
C LEU A 73 7.16 12.12 -6.38
N PRO A 74 6.13 12.66 -5.69
CA PRO A 74 5.44 13.86 -6.18
C PRO A 74 6.38 15.07 -6.07
N ASP A 75 6.36 15.97 -7.05
CA ASP A 75 7.01 17.29 -6.99
C ASP A 75 6.86 17.97 -5.62
N GLY A 76 7.96 18.47 -5.08
CA GLY A 76 8.02 19.09 -3.76
C GLY A 76 8.04 18.09 -2.58
N GLY A 77 8.03 16.78 -2.84
CA GLY A 77 8.14 15.74 -1.82
C GLY A 77 9.56 15.54 -1.28
N GLU A 78 10.59 15.92 -2.03
CA GLU A 78 12.01 15.71 -1.68
C GLU A 78 12.39 16.35 -0.34
N ASP A 79 11.76 17.47 0.01
CA ASP A 79 12.05 18.21 1.24
C ASP A 79 11.35 17.63 2.48
N LEU A 80 10.41 16.68 2.32
CA LEU A 80 9.60 16.17 3.43
C LEU A 80 10.41 15.65 4.62
N PRO A 81 11.50 14.87 4.43
CA PRO A 81 12.30 14.40 5.55
C PRO A 81 12.86 15.53 6.41
N HIS A 82 13.26 16.63 5.77
CA HIS A 82 13.80 17.81 6.46
C HIS A 82 12.72 18.64 7.17
N ILE A 83 11.53 18.77 6.57
CA ILE A 83 10.43 19.57 7.14
C ILE A 83 9.82 18.87 8.35
N LEU A 84 9.60 17.57 8.23
CA LEU A 84 8.86 16.80 9.22
C LEU A 84 9.74 16.42 10.43
N ASP A 85 11.06 16.47 10.26
CA ASP A 85 12.05 16.03 11.24
C ASP A 85 11.79 14.57 11.66
N ILE A 86 11.54 13.71 10.66
CA ILE A 86 11.28 12.28 10.83
C ILE A 86 12.48 11.52 10.25
N GLU A 87 13.11 10.71 11.09
CA GLU A 87 14.17 9.80 10.66
C GLU A 87 13.62 8.66 9.79
N SER A 88 14.37 8.31 8.74
CA SER A 88 14.10 7.13 7.92
C SER A 88 14.27 5.84 8.72
N ARG A 89 13.42 4.86 8.46
CA ARG A 89 13.39 3.56 9.12
C ARG A 89 13.55 2.46 8.09
N THR A 90 13.90 1.26 8.55
CA THR A 90 13.93 0.05 7.71
C THR A 90 12.71 -0.81 8.01
N PRO A 91 11.76 -0.97 7.07
CA PRO A 91 10.61 -1.84 7.24
C PRO A 91 11.01 -3.28 7.55
N ASP A 92 10.28 -3.92 8.45
CA ASP A 92 10.35 -5.36 8.64
C ASP A 92 9.66 -6.05 7.46
N ARG A 93 10.44 -6.46 6.46
CA ARG A 93 9.91 -7.00 5.21
C ARG A 93 9.04 -8.23 5.43
N ASP A 94 9.38 -9.09 6.39
CA ASP A 94 8.59 -10.30 6.67
C ASP A 94 7.25 -9.92 7.29
N ALA A 95 7.23 -8.93 8.19
CA ALA A 95 5.98 -8.41 8.76
C ALA A 95 5.10 -7.73 7.69
N VAL A 96 5.69 -6.92 6.80
CA VAL A 96 4.94 -6.29 5.71
C VAL A 96 4.37 -7.35 4.75
N ALA A 97 5.15 -8.37 4.41
CA ALA A 97 4.68 -9.47 3.58
C ALA A 97 3.57 -10.29 4.22
N ALA A 98 3.69 -10.59 5.52
CA ALA A 98 2.63 -11.26 6.26
C ALA A 98 1.32 -10.45 6.23
N ALA A 99 1.39 -9.14 6.47
CA ALA A 99 0.23 -8.26 6.45
C ALA A 99 -0.43 -8.16 5.06
N ALA A 100 0.37 -8.07 3.99
CA ALA A 100 -0.15 -8.08 2.62
C ALA A 100 -0.86 -9.40 2.28
N LEU A 101 -0.27 -10.53 2.67
CA LEU A 101 -0.84 -11.86 2.46
C LEU A 101 -2.13 -12.10 3.27
N GLU A 102 -2.16 -11.63 4.53
CA GLU A 102 -3.34 -11.72 5.39
C GLU A 102 -4.51 -10.92 4.80
N ARG A 103 -4.26 -9.65 4.42
CA ARG A 103 -5.26 -8.82 3.73
C ARG A 103 -5.77 -9.48 2.46
N PHE A 104 -4.87 -9.98 1.62
CA PHE A 104 -5.23 -10.69 0.39
C PHE A 104 -6.12 -11.90 0.67
N HIS A 105 -5.79 -12.66 1.71
CA HIS A 105 -6.58 -13.81 2.12
C HIS A 105 -8.01 -13.40 2.53
N GLU A 106 -8.16 -12.34 3.32
CA GLU A 106 -9.46 -11.83 3.77
C GLU A 106 -10.31 -11.29 2.62
N GLU A 107 -9.74 -10.44 1.77
CA GLU A 107 -10.42 -9.87 0.59
C GLU A 107 -10.88 -10.99 -0.35
N ARG A 108 -10.02 -11.97 -0.60
CA ARG A 108 -10.36 -13.16 -1.39
C ARG A 108 -11.54 -13.93 -0.80
N LEU A 109 -11.54 -14.21 0.50
CA LEU A 109 -12.65 -14.93 1.14
C LEU A 109 -13.97 -14.15 1.02
N LEU A 110 -13.92 -12.82 1.15
CA LEU A 110 -15.09 -11.98 0.98
C LEU A 110 -15.59 -12.00 -0.47
N ALA A 111 -14.72 -11.74 -1.43
CA ALA A 111 -15.04 -11.72 -2.86
C ALA A 111 -15.69 -13.04 -3.32
N LEU A 112 -15.13 -14.18 -2.87
CA LEU A 112 -15.70 -15.50 -3.10
C LEU A 112 -17.09 -15.68 -2.47
N ARG A 113 -17.29 -15.19 -1.25
CA ARG A 113 -18.57 -15.30 -0.53
C ARG A 113 -19.69 -14.53 -1.23
N VAL A 114 -19.39 -13.31 -1.69
CA VAL A 114 -20.38 -12.45 -2.35
C VAL A 114 -20.43 -12.65 -3.87
N ARG A 115 -19.52 -13.47 -4.42
CA ARG A 115 -19.34 -13.72 -5.85
C ARG A 115 -19.09 -12.45 -6.65
N ASP A 116 -18.25 -11.57 -6.11
CA ASP A 116 -17.83 -10.36 -6.78
C ASP A 116 -16.75 -10.70 -7.81
N THR A 117 -17.15 -10.86 -9.07
CA THR A 117 -16.25 -11.28 -10.15
C THR A 117 -15.24 -10.20 -10.54
N GLU A 118 -15.58 -8.92 -10.37
CA GLU A 118 -14.65 -7.81 -10.65
C GLU A 118 -13.53 -7.81 -9.60
N GLU A 119 -13.90 -7.98 -8.33
CA GLU A 119 -12.94 -8.09 -7.25
C GLU A 119 -12.08 -9.35 -7.35
N ILE A 120 -12.64 -10.49 -7.75
CA ILE A 120 -11.86 -11.72 -7.98
C ILE A 120 -10.82 -11.49 -9.09
N ALA A 121 -11.19 -10.84 -10.20
CA ALA A 121 -10.26 -10.52 -11.28
C ALA A 121 -9.12 -9.60 -10.79
N ARG A 122 -9.45 -8.55 -10.02
CA ARG A 122 -8.45 -7.66 -9.40
C ARG A 122 -7.50 -8.44 -8.49
N LEU A 123 -8.01 -9.36 -7.68
CA LEU A 123 -7.21 -10.18 -6.77
C LEU A 123 -6.29 -11.15 -7.52
N ILE A 124 -6.69 -11.65 -8.69
CA ILE A 124 -5.80 -12.44 -9.55
C ILE A 124 -4.59 -11.60 -9.97
N ASP A 125 -4.79 -10.37 -10.43
CA ASP A 125 -3.69 -9.47 -10.82
C ASP A 125 -2.77 -9.18 -9.62
N VAL A 126 -3.33 -8.76 -8.49
CA VAL A 126 -2.57 -8.48 -7.24
C VAL A 126 -1.78 -9.71 -6.76
N SER A 127 -2.28 -10.92 -6.99
CA SER A 127 -1.56 -12.13 -6.59
C SER A 127 -0.23 -12.33 -7.34
N TYR A 128 -0.07 -11.76 -8.54
CA TYR A 128 1.22 -11.77 -9.24
C TYR A 128 2.20 -10.79 -8.60
N ASP A 129 1.72 -9.58 -8.27
CA ASP A 129 2.53 -8.56 -7.62
C ASP A 129 3.03 -9.05 -6.25
N ILE A 130 2.14 -9.61 -5.43
CA ILE A 130 2.50 -10.18 -4.12
C ILE A 130 3.49 -11.34 -4.28
N GLU A 131 3.27 -12.26 -5.23
CA GLU A 131 4.15 -13.43 -5.42
C GLU A 131 5.58 -12.99 -5.79
N SER A 132 5.69 -12.03 -6.71
CA SER A 132 6.97 -11.45 -7.13
C SER A 132 7.67 -10.70 -5.99
N TRP A 133 6.90 -9.92 -5.22
CA TRP A 133 7.44 -9.03 -4.19
C TRP A 133 7.78 -9.75 -2.88
N ALA A 134 6.98 -10.73 -2.46
CA ALA A 134 7.13 -11.43 -1.18
C ALA A 134 7.98 -12.72 -1.26
N ASP A 135 8.38 -13.15 -2.46
CA ASP A 135 9.05 -14.44 -2.68
C ASP A 135 8.26 -15.62 -2.06
N ARG A 136 6.94 -15.62 -2.29
CA ARG A 136 5.99 -16.63 -1.81
C ARG A 136 5.02 -16.98 -2.92
N SER A 137 4.90 -18.27 -3.23
CA SER A 137 4.01 -18.67 -4.31
C SER A 137 2.54 -18.56 -3.94
N LEU A 138 1.76 -17.95 -4.84
CA LEU A 138 0.30 -17.85 -4.80
C LEU A 138 -0.37 -18.59 -5.96
N ALA A 139 0.40 -19.32 -6.78
CA ALA A 139 -0.08 -20.03 -7.97
C ALA A 139 -1.33 -20.90 -7.70
N SER A 140 -1.31 -21.75 -6.67
CA SER A 140 -2.47 -22.61 -6.35
C SER A 140 -3.71 -21.84 -5.91
N VAL A 141 -3.52 -20.66 -5.29
CA VAL A 141 -4.63 -19.77 -4.91
C VAL A 141 -5.22 -19.11 -6.15
N ARG A 142 -4.36 -18.67 -7.06
CA ARG A 142 -4.74 -18.05 -8.32
C ARG A 142 -5.53 -19.01 -9.20
N ASP A 143 -5.06 -20.25 -9.37
CA ASP A 143 -5.78 -21.29 -10.13
C ASP A 143 -7.21 -21.47 -9.59
N ARG A 144 -7.39 -21.44 -8.27
CA ARG A 144 -8.70 -21.58 -7.63
C ARG A 144 -9.62 -20.38 -7.86
N LEU A 145 -9.06 -19.18 -7.99
CA LEU A 145 -9.83 -17.98 -8.32
C LEU A 145 -10.23 -17.97 -9.80
N ASP A 146 -9.32 -18.36 -10.69
CA ASP A 146 -9.55 -18.49 -12.13
C ASP A 146 -10.63 -19.51 -12.47
N GLU A 147 -10.74 -20.61 -11.71
CA GLU A 147 -11.82 -21.60 -11.88
C GLU A 147 -13.22 -21.01 -11.70
N ILE A 148 -13.36 -19.90 -10.98
CA ILE A 148 -14.66 -19.30 -10.61
C ILE A 148 -15.07 -18.20 -11.60
N THR A 149 -14.10 -17.59 -12.27
CA THR A 149 -14.33 -16.52 -13.25
C THR A 149 -14.47 -17.03 -14.70
N ARG A 150 -14.17 -18.31 -14.94
CA ARG A 150 -14.45 -19.03 -16.21
C ARG A 150 -15.89 -19.51 -16.29
#